data_AF-A0A964YSH3-F1
#
_entry.id   AF-A0A964YSH3-F1
#
_cell.length_a   1.000
_cell.length_b   1.000
_cell.length_c   1.000
_cell.angle_alpha   90.00
_cell.angle_beta   90.00
_cell.angle_gamma   90.00
#
_symmetry.space_group_name_H-M   'P 1'
#
loop_
_entity.id
_entity.type
_entity.pdbx_description
1 polymer ?
#
loop_
_entity_poly.entity_id
_entity_poly.type
_entity_poly.pdbx_seq_one_letter_code
_entity_poly.pdbx_strand_id
1 'polypeptide(L)'
;MAAFTELSTSSPENPSPQTLGFSPFENEVVATYPYLIAKPFSDLLKETDARMKCKLMVDTFTAVLKYLALQLASEYLRAKDLKDIQIQQTLIKDLSRPLISAWNLLIARCLPAMMDHNISLFSPEIKVAYEKLESKCKDPFLVTQNYSDEQGTLKTKTKKLGKIQALINYRNGLAHGFNQSQARAQKEFDEYYPLLCDILQEIRFVSRYTLWHVESSKQGVNGIRLMGASPSLKKVDFDREGVNPAVSPLFLINDATGEILPLYAFFDVEESVDNGLPEIGKDVFVFEGNTKSTVIYLSSNGEHLEKSSRFKHWKELLSQKQMEVEWADAKNLTMDMLCSVGKHISTSGIQALISAAKYLREATIP
;
A
#
# COMPACT_ATOMS: atom_id res chain seq x y z
N MET A 1 11.85 78.48 27.11
CA MET A 1 10.72 78.32 26.18
C MET A 1 11.29 78.08 24.78
N ALA A 2 11.39 76.81 24.39
CA ALA A 2 11.50 76.35 23.01
C ALA A 2 11.03 74.89 23.04
N ALA A 3 9.89 74.61 22.42
CA ALA A 3 9.30 73.29 22.32
C ALA A 3 9.82 72.61 21.05
N PHE A 4 10.37 71.41 21.18
CA PHE A 4 10.58 70.48 20.07
C PHE A 4 9.68 69.27 20.33
N THR A 5 8.75 69.05 19.41
CA THR A 5 7.82 67.93 19.40
C THR A 5 8.46 66.79 18.62
N GLU A 6 8.89 65.73 19.29
CA GLU A 6 9.30 64.48 18.63
C GLU A 6 8.06 63.59 18.43
N LEU A 7 7.70 63.38 17.17
CA LEU A 7 6.75 62.38 16.71
C LEU A 7 7.40 61.00 16.78
N SER A 8 6.96 60.18 17.74
CA SER A 8 7.27 58.75 17.79
C SER A 8 6.53 58.02 16.67
N THR A 9 7.26 57.59 15.65
CA THR A 9 6.76 56.65 14.64
C THR A 9 6.86 55.23 15.20
N SER A 10 5.73 54.66 15.62
CA SER A 10 5.62 53.22 15.87
C SER A 10 5.71 52.46 14.55
N SER A 11 6.83 51.79 14.31
CA SER A 11 6.95 50.81 13.24
C SER A 11 5.95 49.67 13.47
N PRO A 12 5.21 49.21 12.45
CA PRO A 12 4.37 48.04 12.59
C PRO A 12 5.27 46.81 12.79
N GLU A 13 5.09 46.13 13.92
CA GLU A 13 5.66 44.81 14.15
C GLU A 13 5.23 43.88 13.00
N ASN A 14 6.21 43.40 12.24
CA ASN A 14 5.99 42.32 11.28
C ASN A 14 5.43 41.12 12.04
N PRO A 15 4.30 40.52 11.62
CA PRO A 15 3.84 39.29 12.22
C PRO A 15 4.89 38.21 11.99
N SER A 16 5.37 37.63 13.09
CA SER A 16 6.19 36.42 13.11
C SER A 16 5.61 35.36 12.16
N PRO A 17 6.45 34.65 11.38
CA PRO A 17 5.97 33.63 10.46
C PRO A 17 5.19 32.58 11.24
N GLN A 18 3.90 32.44 10.92
CA GLN A 18 3.07 31.36 11.43
C GLN A 18 3.70 30.04 10.98
N THR A 19 4.36 29.33 11.90
CA THR A 19 4.65 27.91 11.71
C THR A 19 3.31 27.23 11.44
N LEU A 20 3.10 26.73 10.22
CA LEU A 20 1.99 25.84 9.87
C LEU A 20 2.03 24.68 10.86
N GLY A 21 1.20 24.75 11.91
CA GLY A 21 1.23 23.79 13.00
C GLY A 21 0.47 22.54 12.61
N PHE A 22 1.16 21.55 12.05
CA PHE A 22 0.59 20.20 11.90
C PHE A 22 0.22 19.64 13.28
N SER A 23 -0.83 18.83 13.34
CA SER A 23 -1.23 18.12 14.56
C SER A 23 -0.13 17.18 15.05
N PRO A 24 -0.14 16.76 16.33
CA PRO A 24 0.84 15.81 16.85
C PRO A 24 0.90 14.50 16.06
N PHE A 25 -0.27 14.00 15.61
CA PHE A 25 -0.34 12.77 14.82
C PHE A 25 0.23 12.97 13.40
N GLU A 26 -0.08 14.10 12.75
CA GLU A 26 0.46 14.39 11.41
C GLU A 26 2.00 14.50 11.45
N ASN A 27 2.55 15.16 12.47
CA ASN A 27 4.00 15.22 12.69
C ASN A 27 4.61 13.83 12.92
N GLU A 28 3.91 12.97 13.66
CA GLU A 28 4.35 11.59 13.87
C GLU A 28 4.44 10.81 12.56
N VAL A 29 3.41 10.89 11.70
CA VAL A 29 3.41 10.20 10.40
C VAL A 29 4.59 10.68 9.55
N VAL A 30 4.77 12.00 9.44
CA VAL A 30 5.86 12.63 8.68
C VAL A 30 7.24 12.22 9.21
N ALA A 31 7.40 12.03 10.52
CA ALA A 31 8.69 11.73 11.13
C ALA A 31 9.02 10.24 11.19
N THR A 32 8.02 9.36 11.36
CA THR A 32 8.27 7.99 11.80
C THR A 32 7.78 6.91 10.84
N TYR A 33 6.93 7.21 9.87
CA TYR A 33 6.44 6.20 8.93
C TYR A 33 7.48 5.94 7.83
N PRO A 34 7.44 4.78 7.15
CA PRO A 34 8.31 4.52 6.01
C PRO A 34 8.27 5.65 4.98
N TYR A 35 9.41 5.98 4.38
CA TYR A 35 9.56 7.11 3.44
C TYR A 35 8.46 7.18 2.39
N LEU A 36 8.10 6.02 1.82
CA LEU A 36 7.07 5.88 0.79
C LEU A 36 5.67 6.35 1.21
N ILE A 37 5.37 6.34 2.52
CA ILE A 37 4.12 6.85 3.07
C ILE A 37 4.32 8.28 3.57
N ALA A 38 5.41 8.52 4.31
CA ALA A 38 5.68 9.79 4.97
C ALA A 38 5.90 10.94 3.97
N LYS A 39 6.60 10.69 2.85
CA LYS A 39 6.88 11.70 1.82
C LYS A 39 5.61 12.25 1.14
N PRO A 40 4.76 11.42 0.49
CA PRO A 40 3.54 11.93 -0.14
C PRO A 40 2.58 12.56 0.88
N PHE A 41 2.56 12.06 2.13
CA PHE A 41 1.78 12.68 3.19
C PHE A 41 2.33 14.07 3.59
N SER A 42 3.66 14.22 3.68
CA SER A 42 4.26 15.53 3.92
C SER A 42 3.96 16.51 2.78
N ASP A 43 3.92 16.05 1.54
CA ASP A 43 3.58 16.89 0.40
C ASP A 43 2.10 17.31 0.45
N LEU A 44 1.21 16.38 0.80
CA LEU A 44 -0.21 16.66 1.04
C LEU A 44 -0.41 17.78 2.08
N LEU A 45 0.30 17.70 3.21
CA LEU A 45 0.18 18.68 4.29
C LEU A 45 0.69 20.08 3.91
N LYS A 46 1.65 20.16 2.99
CA LYS A 46 2.24 21.42 2.51
C LYS A 46 1.46 22.03 1.33
N GLU A 47 0.64 21.23 0.65
CA GLU A 47 -0.16 21.68 -0.48
C GLU A 47 -1.24 22.67 -0.03
N THR A 48 -1.53 23.65 -0.87
CA THR A 48 -2.55 24.69 -0.65
C THR A 48 -3.71 24.59 -1.63
N ASP A 49 -3.48 24.09 -2.85
CA ASP A 49 -4.51 23.90 -3.86
C ASP A 49 -5.39 22.69 -3.52
N ALA A 50 -6.71 22.90 -3.44
CA ALA A 50 -7.64 21.87 -2.98
C ALA A 50 -7.71 20.66 -3.95
N ARG A 51 -7.54 20.88 -5.26
CA ARG A 51 -7.54 19.77 -6.24
C ARG A 51 -6.28 18.92 -6.08
N MET A 52 -5.14 19.58 -5.89
CA MET A 52 -3.88 18.90 -5.63
C MET A 52 -3.89 18.17 -4.28
N LYS A 53 -4.53 18.73 -3.24
CA LYS A 53 -4.78 18.01 -1.99
C LYS A 53 -5.55 16.71 -2.20
N CYS A 54 -6.65 16.74 -2.95
CA CYS A 54 -7.41 15.52 -3.29
C CYS A 54 -6.52 14.48 -3.99
N LYS A 55 -5.68 14.93 -4.93
CA LYS A 55 -4.72 14.06 -5.63
C LYS A 55 -3.69 13.45 -4.66
N LEU A 56 -2.99 14.28 -3.88
CA LEU A 56 -1.97 13.83 -2.94
C LEU A 56 -2.52 12.95 -1.81
N MET A 57 -3.78 13.17 -1.43
CA MET A 57 -4.50 12.30 -0.49
C MET A 57 -4.69 10.90 -1.07
N VAL A 58 -5.13 10.78 -2.33
CA VAL A 58 -5.27 9.46 -2.97
C VAL A 58 -3.92 8.82 -3.31
N ASP A 59 -2.89 9.62 -3.58
CA ASP A 59 -1.51 9.13 -3.79
C ASP A 59 -0.94 8.58 -2.48
N THR A 60 -1.11 9.29 -1.36
CA THR A 60 -0.74 8.81 -0.01
C THR A 60 -1.47 7.52 0.34
N PHE A 61 -2.80 7.48 0.13
CA PHE A 61 -3.58 6.26 0.35
C PHE A 61 -3.09 5.10 -0.53
N THR A 62 -2.77 5.37 -1.79
CA THR A 62 -2.25 4.35 -2.72
C THR A 62 -0.90 3.81 -2.23
N ALA A 63 -0.01 4.67 -1.73
CA ALA A 63 1.25 4.27 -1.14
C ALA A 63 1.07 3.37 0.08
N VAL A 64 0.16 3.73 0.99
CA VAL A 64 -0.23 2.89 2.14
C VAL A 64 -0.72 1.52 1.67
N LEU A 65 -1.67 1.48 0.75
CA LEU A 65 -2.29 0.23 0.31
C LEU A 65 -1.27 -0.70 -0.37
N LYS A 66 -0.41 -0.14 -1.24
CA LYS A 66 0.68 -0.89 -1.87
C LYS A 66 1.68 -1.39 -0.85
N TYR A 67 2.09 -0.55 0.10
CA TYR A 67 3.07 -0.94 1.12
C TYR A 67 2.60 -2.17 1.92
N LEU A 68 1.35 -2.15 2.40
CA LEU A 68 0.76 -3.28 3.13
C LEU A 68 0.60 -4.53 2.25
N ALA A 69 0.11 -4.36 1.01
CA ALA A 69 -0.09 -5.46 0.09
C ALA A 69 1.22 -6.15 -0.30
N LEU A 70 2.25 -5.35 -0.62
CA LEU A 70 3.56 -5.85 -1.03
C LEU A 70 4.35 -6.45 0.13
N GLN A 71 4.17 -5.97 1.36
CA GLN A 71 4.69 -6.64 2.54
C GLN A 71 4.11 -8.06 2.66
N LEU A 72 2.79 -8.21 2.62
CA LEU A 72 2.14 -9.52 2.68
C LEU A 72 2.54 -10.41 1.48
N ALA A 73 2.74 -9.83 0.31
CA ALA A 73 3.24 -10.57 -0.85
C ALA A 73 4.66 -11.10 -0.60
N SER A 74 5.55 -10.30 -0.01
CA SER A 74 6.88 -10.75 0.42
C SER A 74 6.81 -11.84 1.47
N GLU A 75 5.94 -11.72 2.47
CA GLU A 75 5.74 -12.76 3.49
C GLU A 75 5.25 -14.06 2.86
N TYR A 76 4.31 -13.99 1.91
CA TYR A 76 3.83 -15.14 1.16
C TYR A 76 4.97 -15.83 0.40
N LEU A 77 5.81 -15.06 -0.31
CA LEU A 77 6.95 -15.60 -1.06
C LEU A 77 7.99 -16.24 -0.13
N ARG A 78 8.23 -15.65 1.04
CA ARG A 78 9.15 -16.17 2.06
C ARG A 78 8.66 -17.47 2.69
N ALA A 79 7.35 -17.63 2.90
CA ALA A 79 6.75 -18.82 3.50
C ALA A 79 6.71 -19.99 2.51
N LYS A 80 7.85 -20.69 2.31
CA LYS A 80 8.06 -21.69 1.24
C LYS A 80 6.92 -22.70 1.07
N ASP A 81 6.39 -23.22 2.17
CA ASP A 81 5.37 -24.28 2.16
C ASP A 81 3.94 -23.78 1.90
N LEU A 82 3.71 -22.46 1.98
CA LEU A 82 2.42 -21.86 1.66
C LEU A 82 2.27 -21.70 0.15
N LYS A 83 1.34 -22.47 -0.43
CA LYS A 83 0.88 -22.34 -1.82
C LYS A 83 -0.63 -22.13 -1.82
N ASP A 84 -1.08 -21.00 -2.34
CA ASP A 84 -2.51 -20.70 -2.49
C ASP A 84 -2.80 -20.20 -3.91
N ILE A 85 -3.80 -20.82 -4.55
CA ILE A 85 -4.11 -20.58 -5.96
C ILE A 85 -4.65 -19.16 -6.21
N GLN A 86 -5.39 -18.59 -5.26
CA GLN A 86 -5.98 -17.26 -5.41
C GLN A 86 -4.92 -16.17 -5.25
N ILE A 87 -3.98 -16.35 -4.31
CA ILE A 87 -2.83 -15.46 -4.16
C ILE A 87 -1.96 -15.52 -5.41
N GLN A 88 -1.63 -16.72 -5.88
CA GLN A 88 -0.82 -16.88 -7.09
C GLN A 88 -1.49 -16.25 -8.32
N GLN A 89 -2.81 -16.43 -8.47
CA GLN A 89 -3.57 -15.77 -9.53
C GLN A 89 -3.51 -14.24 -9.42
N THR A 90 -3.60 -13.68 -8.20
CA THR A 90 -3.45 -12.23 -8.01
C THR A 90 -2.07 -11.76 -8.43
N LEU A 91 -1.02 -12.43 -7.97
CA LEU A 91 0.37 -12.04 -8.26
C LEU A 91 0.72 -12.15 -9.75
N ILE A 92 0.17 -13.13 -10.47
CA ILE A 92 0.47 -13.35 -11.90
C ILE A 92 -0.42 -12.50 -12.81
N LYS A 93 -1.73 -12.45 -12.52
CA LYS A 93 -2.74 -11.89 -13.43
C LYS A 93 -3.15 -10.50 -12.98
N ASP A 94 -3.68 -10.38 -11.77
CA ASP A 94 -4.29 -9.13 -11.30
C ASP A 94 -3.24 -8.03 -11.10
N LEU A 95 -2.02 -8.40 -10.72
CA LEU A 95 -0.88 -7.48 -10.59
C LEU A 95 -0.08 -7.23 -11.87
N SER A 96 -0.45 -7.84 -13.00
CA SER A 96 0.23 -7.54 -14.28
C SER A 96 -0.06 -6.12 -14.75
N ARG A 97 -1.32 -5.69 -14.60
CA ARG A 97 -1.82 -4.33 -14.84
C ARG A 97 -2.78 -3.95 -13.72
N PRO A 98 -2.25 -3.67 -12.52
CA PRO A 98 -3.08 -3.56 -11.32
C PRO A 98 -3.98 -2.34 -11.38
N LEU A 99 -5.26 -2.57 -11.12
CA LEU A 99 -6.15 -1.53 -10.64
C LEU A 99 -5.88 -1.32 -9.14
N ILE A 100 -6.27 -0.16 -8.60
CA ILE A 100 -6.11 0.10 -7.15
C ILE A 100 -6.76 -0.99 -6.27
N SER A 101 -7.86 -1.59 -6.73
CA SER A 101 -8.56 -2.67 -6.04
C SER A 101 -7.78 -3.98 -6.00
N ALA A 102 -6.83 -4.20 -6.91
CA ALA A 102 -6.00 -5.41 -6.92
C ALA A 102 -5.08 -5.48 -5.70
N TRP A 103 -4.61 -4.34 -5.18
CA TRP A 103 -3.80 -4.27 -3.95
C TRP A 103 -4.62 -4.67 -2.73
N ASN A 104 -5.86 -4.16 -2.60
CA ASN A 104 -6.76 -4.56 -1.54
C ASN A 104 -7.12 -6.06 -1.63
N LEU A 105 -7.36 -6.55 -2.85
CA LEU A 105 -7.64 -7.97 -3.10
C LEU A 105 -6.48 -8.87 -2.65
N LEU A 106 -5.24 -8.43 -2.87
CA LEU A 106 -4.06 -9.17 -2.41
C LEU A 106 -4.03 -9.29 -0.88
N ILE A 107 -4.28 -8.20 -0.15
CA ILE A 107 -4.37 -8.22 1.31
C ILE A 107 -5.49 -9.17 1.77
N ALA A 108 -6.67 -9.07 1.16
CA ALA A 108 -7.84 -9.88 1.47
C ALA A 108 -7.63 -11.39 1.23
N ARG A 109 -6.71 -11.76 0.31
CA ARG A 109 -6.35 -13.16 0.02
C ARG A 109 -5.21 -13.67 0.88
N CYS A 110 -4.17 -12.86 1.09
CA CYS A 110 -3.00 -13.24 1.88
C CYS A 110 -3.35 -13.49 3.35
N LEU A 111 -4.12 -12.58 3.97
CA LEU A 111 -4.40 -12.67 5.40
C LEU A 111 -5.10 -13.99 5.80
N PRO A 112 -6.23 -14.40 5.19
CA PRO A 112 -6.85 -15.67 5.53
C PRO A 112 -5.95 -16.87 5.23
N ALA A 113 -5.28 -16.90 4.07
CA ALA A 113 -4.44 -18.03 3.68
C ALA A 113 -3.27 -18.27 4.65
N MET A 114 -2.62 -17.19 5.12
CA MET A 114 -1.57 -17.27 6.13
C MET A 114 -2.10 -17.79 7.47
N MET A 115 -3.29 -17.35 7.89
CA MET A 115 -3.90 -17.82 9.14
C MET A 115 -4.31 -19.29 9.07
N ASP A 116 -4.94 -19.70 7.98
CA ASP A 116 -5.37 -21.10 7.76
C ASP A 116 -4.17 -22.07 7.78
N HIS A 117 -2.99 -21.60 7.38
CA HIS A 117 -1.75 -22.38 7.38
C HIS A 117 -0.87 -22.14 8.62
N ASN A 118 -1.37 -21.43 9.64
CA ASN A 118 -0.64 -21.08 10.86
C ASN A 118 0.72 -20.38 10.60
N ILE A 119 0.81 -19.61 9.52
CA ILE A 119 1.97 -18.78 9.23
C ILE A 119 1.93 -17.55 10.15
N SER A 120 2.98 -17.39 10.95
CA SER A 120 3.16 -16.18 11.76
C SER A 120 3.47 -14.99 10.85
N LEU A 121 2.68 -13.92 10.98
CA LEU A 121 2.88 -12.69 10.22
C LEU A 121 4.10 -11.95 10.74
N PHE A 122 4.88 -11.37 9.82
CA PHE A 122 6.00 -10.46 10.13
C PHE A 122 5.51 -9.26 10.95
N SER A 123 4.37 -8.70 10.57
CA SER A 123 3.66 -7.69 11.37
C SER A 123 2.24 -8.15 11.73
N PRO A 124 2.02 -8.82 12.87
CA PRO A 124 0.71 -9.34 13.26
C PRO A 124 -0.41 -8.28 13.30
N GLU A 125 -0.05 -7.02 13.56
CA GLU A 125 -0.99 -5.90 13.65
C GLU A 125 -1.70 -5.59 12.32
N ILE A 126 -1.12 -5.96 11.18
CA ILE A 126 -1.74 -5.73 9.87
C ILE A 126 -3.10 -6.42 9.75
N LYS A 127 -3.26 -7.60 10.36
CA LYS A 127 -4.54 -8.32 10.41
C LYS A 127 -5.57 -7.54 11.21
N VAL A 128 -5.17 -7.04 12.39
CA VAL A 128 -6.06 -6.30 13.29
C VAL A 128 -6.50 -4.99 12.64
N ALA A 129 -5.56 -4.25 12.06
CA ALA A 129 -5.85 -3.02 11.34
C ALA A 129 -6.77 -3.27 10.14
N TYR A 130 -6.49 -4.28 9.32
CA TYR A 130 -7.31 -4.60 8.15
C TYR A 130 -8.73 -5.02 8.53
N GLU A 131 -8.89 -5.83 9.59
CA GLU A 131 -10.22 -6.18 10.11
C GLU A 131 -11.00 -4.95 10.56
N LYS A 132 -10.36 -4.03 11.29
CA LYS A 132 -11.02 -2.82 11.78
C LYS A 132 -11.38 -1.83 10.67
N LEU A 133 -10.54 -1.73 9.63
CA LEU A 133 -10.73 -0.80 8.53
C LEU A 133 -11.69 -1.33 7.47
N GLU A 134 -11.70 -2.64 7.20
CA GLU A 134 -12.36 -3.22 6.02
C GLU A 134 -13.29 -4.39 6.37
N SER A 135 -12.75 -5.56 6.75
CA SER A 135 -13.53 -6.81 6.78
C SER A 135 -14.49 -6.95 7.96
N LYS A 136 -14.24 -6.25 9.07
CA LYS A 136 -15.07 -6.21 10.29
C LYS A 136 -15.28 -4.77 10.75
N CYS A 137 -15.36 -3.84 9.80
CA CYS A 137 -15.49 -2.41 10.08
C CYS A 137 -16.80 -2.10 10.84
N LYS A 138 -16.67 -1.65 12.09
CA LYS A 138 -17.81 -1.32 12.97
C LYS A 138 -18.44 0.04 12.65
N ASP A 139 -17.66 0.93 12.05
CA ASP A 139 -18.07 2.28 11.66
C ASP A 139 -17.82 2.48 10.15
N PRO A 140 -18.70 1.93 9.30
CA PRO A 140 -18.53 1.98 7.86
C PRO A 140 -18.82 3.38 7.32
N PHE A 141 -18.04 3.79 6.31
CA PHE A 141 -18.26 5.04 5.62
C PHE A 141 -19.50 4.96 4.72
N LEU A 142 -20.35 5.99 4.77
CA LEU A 142 -21.63 6.04 4.07
C LEU A 142 -21.49 6.83 2.77
N VAL A 143 -21.44 6.12 1.64
CA VAL A 143 -21.42 6.76 0.32
C VAL A 143 -22.84 6.88 -0.22
N THR A 144 -23.27 8.12 -0.48
CA THR A 144 -24.60 8.41 -1.00
C THR A 144 -24.52 8.72 -2.50
N GLN A 145 -25.26 7.97 -3.32
CA GLN A 145 -25.34 8.15 -4.77
C GLN A 145 -26.77 8.47 -5.18
N ASN A 146 -26.94 9.53 -5.98
CA ASN A 146 -28.21 9.84 -6.62
C ASN A 146 -28.24 9.20 -8.00
N TYR A 147 -29.35 8.56 -8.33
CA TYR A 147 -29.59 7.96 -9.64
C TYR A 147 -31.05 8.18 -10.04
N SER A 148 -31.30 8.30 -11.34
CA SER A 148 -32.67 8.33 -11.87
C SER A 148 -33.13 6.89 -12.10
N ASP A 149 -34.31 6.54 -11.61
CA ASP A 149 -34.93 5.26 -11.97
C ASP A 149 -35.53 5.28 -13.38
N GLU A 150 -36.09 4.15 -13.80
CA GLU A 150 -36.72 3.96 -15.12
C GLU A 150 -37.88 4.94 -15.38
N GLN A 151 -38.41 5.56 -14.32
CA GLN A 151 -39.48 6.56 -14.37
C GLN A 151 -38.93 8.01 -14.31
N GLY A 152 -37.60 8.19 -14.33
CA GLY A 152 -36.95 9.49 -14.24
C GLY A 152 -36.97 10.11 -12.85
N THR A 153 -37.41 9.38 -11.82
CA THR A 153 -37.45 9.86 -10.44
C THR A 153 -36.06 9.76 -9.82
N LEU A 154 -35.58 10.87 -9.26
CA LEU A 154 -34.33 10.89 -8.50
C LEU A 154 -34.49 10.04 -7.23
N LYS A 155 -33.74 8.94 -7.17
CA LYS A 155 -33.60 8.09 -6.00
C LYS A 155 -32.20 8.18 -5.43
N THR A 156 -32.12 8.00 -4.12
CA THR A 156 -30.86 8.03 -3.38
C THR A 156 -30.55 6.62 -2.87
N LYS A 157 -29.35 6.13 -3.17
CA LYS A 157 -28.82 4.87 -2.64
C LYS A 157 -27.61 5.15 -1.76
N THR A 158 -27.72 4.79 -0.49
CA THR A 158 -26.59 4.83 0.44
C THR A 158 -25.93 3.45 0.51
N LYS A 159 -24.63 3.40 0.27
CA LYS A 159 -23.79 2.20 0.41
C LYS A 159 -22.94 2.33 1.67
N LYS A 160 -22.92 1.28 2.49
CA LYS A 160 -22.00 1.13 3.63
C LYS A 160 -20.72 0.48 3.13
N LEU A 161 -19.57 1.11 3.32
CA LEU A 161 -18.28 0.61 2.85
C LEU A 161 -17.28 0.58 4.01
N GLY A 162 -16.34 -0.38 3.96
CA GLY A 162 -15.12 -0.28 4.74
C GLY A 162 -14.33 0.99 4.37
N LYS A 163 -13.46 1.44 5.27
CA LYS A 163 -12.69 2.68 5.11
C LYS A 163 -11.75 2.60 3.91
N ILE A 164 -11.12 1.44 3.69
CA ILE A 164 -10.25 1.19 2.52
C ILE A 164 -11.08 1.21 1.24
N GLN A 165 -12.21 0.49 1.19
CA GLN A 165 -13.06 0.46 0.00
C GLN A 165 -13.69 1.82 -0.33
N ALA A 166 -13.99 2.64 0.67
CA ALA A 166 -14.48 4.00 0.49
C ALA A 166 -13.43 4.90 -0.20
N LEU A 167 -12.17 4.89 0.24
CA LEU A 167 -11.10 5.64 -0.46
C LEU A 167 -10.77 5.07 -1.84
N ILE A 168 -10.88 3.75 -2.04
CA ILE A 168 -10.77 3.14 -3.38
C ILE A 168 -11.85 3.70 -4.31
N ASN A 169 -13.10 3.77 -3.84
CA ASN A 169 -14.20 4.31 -4.62
C ASN A 169 -14.01 5.79 -4.94
N TYR A 170 -13.56 6.58 -3.96
CA TYR A 170 -13.24 8.00 -4.16
C TYR A 170 -12.13 8.18 -5.21
N ARG A 171 -11.00 7.47 -5.06
CA ARG A 171 -9.87 7.51 -6.00
C ARG A 171 -10.29 7.17 -7.42
N ASN A 172 -11.10 6.12 -7.60
CA ASN A 172 -11.59 5.73 -8.92
C ASN A 172 -12.50 6.82 -9.52
N GLY A 173 -13.32 7.48 -8.71
CA GLY A 173 -14.11 8.64 -9.15
C GLY A 173 -13.23 9.80 -9.62
N LEU A 174 -12.18 10.13 -8.85
CA LEU A 174 -11.26 11.22 -9.16
C LEU A 174 -10.48 10.98 -10.48
N ALA A 175 -10.04 9.73 -10.71
CA ALA A 175 -9.32 9.35 -11.94
C ALA A 175 -10.15 9.52 -13.22
N HIS A 176 -11.48 9.48 -13.13
CA HIS A 176 -12.39 9.67 -14.26
C HIS A 176 -12.99 11.09 -14.32
N GLY A 177 -12.68 11.97 -13.35
CA GLY A 177 -13.40 13.23 -13.13
C GLY A 177 -12.54 14.41 -12.70
N PHE A 178 -11.26 14.48 -13.12
CA PHE A 178 -10.27 15.46 -12.64
C PHE A 178 -10.61 16.95 -12.90
N ASN A 179 -11.76 17.29 -13.49
CA ASN A 179 -12.17 18.66 -13.79
C ASN A 179 -13.16 19.25 -12.77
N GLN A 180 -12.96 18.96 -11.48
CA GLN A 180 -13.81 19.49 -10.40
C GLN A 180 -13.48 20.94 -10.07
N SER A 181 -14.45 21.74 -9.61
CA SER A 181 -14.19 23.10 -9.13
C SER A 181 -13.40 23.09 -7.81
N GLN A 182 -12.71 24.20 -7.48
CA GLN A 182 -11.99 24.33 -6.21
C GLN A 182 -12.90 24.11 -5.00
N ALA A 183 -14.10 24.69 -4.99
CA ALA A 183 -15.06 24.52 -3.91
C ALA A 183 -15.50 23.07 -3.74
N ARG A 184 -15.68 22.34 -4.86
CA ARG A 184 -16.00 20.91 -4.80
C ARG A 184 -14.82 20.10 -4.28
N ALA A 185 -13.61 20.36 -4.75
CA ALA A 185 -12.41 19.69 -4.28
C ALA A 185 -12.19 19.89 -2.78
N GLN A 186 -12.37 21.12 -2.28
CA GLN A 186 -12.25 21.41 -0.85
C GLN A 186 -13.27 20.60 -0.02
N LYS A 187 -14.54 20.58 -0.45
CA LYS A 187 -15.58 19.80 0.21
C LYS A 187 -15.24 18.30 0.24
N GLU A 188 -14.79 17.74 -0.87
CA GLU A 188 -14.39 16.34 -0.94
C GLU A 188 -13.16 16.07 -0.07
N PHE A 189 -12.19 16.99 -0.03
CA PHE A 189 -11.03 16.87 0.85
C PHE A 189 -11.47 16.84 2.33
N ASP A 190 -12.32 17.76 2.75
CA ASP A 190 -12.82 17.82 4.13
C ASP A 190 -13.60 16.55 4.52
N GLU A 191 -14.28 15.92 3.56
CA GLU A 191 -15.05 14.68 3.76
C GLU A 191 -14.15 13.43 3.85
N TYR A 192 -13.13 13.31 3.00
CA TYR A 192 -12.31 12.10 2.88
C TYR A 192 -10.96 12.16 3.59
N TYR A 193 -10.44 13.34 3.93
CA TYR A 193 -9.17 13.46 4.67
C TYR A 193 -9.21 12.81 6.07
N PRO A 194 -10.29 12.93 6.86
CA PRO A 194 -10.41 12.20 8.12
C PRO A 194 -10.33 10.68 7.93
N LEU A 195 -10.85 10.17 6.80
CA LEU A 195 -10.80 8.75 6.46
C LEU A 195 -9.36 8.27 6.20
N LEU A 196 -8.55 9.09 5.51
CA LEU A 196 -7.12 8.82 5.37
C LEU A 196 -6.41 8.82 6.73
N CYS A 197 -6.71 9.79 7.60
CA CYS A 197 -6.13 9.88 8.94
C CYS A 197 -6.47 8.65 9.79
N ASP A 198 -7.71 8.19 9.75
CA ASP A 198 -8.13 6.95 10.42
C ASP A 198 -7.32 5.75 9.96
N ILE A 199 -7.11 5.60 8.64
CA ILE A 199 -6.29 4.52 8.08
C ILE A 199 -4.85 4.64 8.56
N LEU A 200 -4.25 5.84 8.47
CA LEU A 200 -2.89 6.09 8.95
C LEU A 200 -2.77 5.74 10.44
N GLN A 201 -3.78 6.06 11.24
CA GLN A 201 -3.80 5.80 12.68
C GLN A 201 -3.84 4.30 13.00
N GLU A 202 -4.66 3.52 12.27
CA GLU A 202 -4.73 2.06 12.45
C GLU A 202 -3.45 1.35 12.00
N ILE A 203 -2.73 1.91 11.02
CA ILE A 203 -1.46 1.33 10.55
C ILE A 203 -0.25 1.88 11.29
N ARG A 204 -0.43 2.64 12.39
CA ARG A 204 0.68 3.24 13.17
C ARG A 204 1.80 2.27 13.54
N PHE A 205 1.50 0.98 13.61
CA PHE A 205 2.48 -0.07 13.80
C PHE A 205 3.62 -0.06 12.77
N VAL A 206 3.43 0.43 11.54
CA VAL A 206 4.46 0.46 10.48
C VAL A 206 5.71 1.25 10.89
N SER A 207 5.59 2.18 11.83
CA SER A 207 6.73 2.91 12.41
C SER A 207 7.74 2.01 13.14
N ARG A 208 7.33 0.81 13.56
CA ARG A 208 8.16 -0.20 14.24
C ARG A 208 8.81 -1.20 13.28
N TYR A 209 8.47 -1.12 12.00
CA TYR A 209 8.98 -2.00 10.94
C TYR A 209 9.83 -1.16 9.98
N THR A 210 11.10 -1.00 10.31
CA THR A 210 11.95 -0.03 9.64
C THR A 210 12.32 -0.46 8.22
N LEU A 211 12.16 0.45 7.27
CA LEU A 211 12.55 0.26 5.88
C LEU A 211 14.03 0.61 5.71
N TRP A 212 14.79 -0.30 5.10
CA TRP A 212 16.21 -0.13 4.85
C TRP A 212 16.54 -0.39 3.39
N HIS A 213 17.27 0.54 2.78
CA HIS A 213 17.98 0.28 1.53
C HIS A 213 19.37 -0.24 1.85
N VAL A 214 19.79 -1.29 1.15
CA VAL A 214 21.04 -1.98 1.43
C VAL A 214 21.85 -2.15 0.15
N GLU A 215 23.15 -1.82 0.22
CA GLU A 215 24.10 -1.91 -0.88
C GLU A 215 25.34 -2.71 -0.48
N SER A 216 25.87 -3.51 -1.39
CA SER A 216 27.18 -4.12 -1.23
C SER A 216 28.28 -3.06 -1.36
N SER A 217 29.29 -3.12 -0.50
CA SER A 217 30.47 -2.25 -0.52
C SER A 217 31.76 -3.07 -0.43
N LYS A 218 32.91 -2.42 -0.63
CA LYS A 218 34.23 -3.08 -0.48
C LYS A 218 34.51 -3.60 0.93
N GLN A 219 33.81 -3.06 1.94
CA GLN A 219 34.03 -3.35 3.37
C GLN A 219 32.94 -4.25 3.97
N GLY A 220 31.97 -4.70 3.18
CA GLY A 220 30.80 -5.43 3.66
C GLY A 220 29.52 -4.83 3.12
N VAL A 221 28.43 -4.93 3.87
CA VAL A 221 27.10 -4.49 3.46
C VAL A 221 26.76 -3.19 4.20
N ASN A 222 26.38 -2.14 3.47
CA ASN A 222 25.98 -0.86 4.07
C ASN A 222 24.47 -0.66 3.94
N GLY A 223 23.88 -0.05 4.95
CA GLY A 223 22.45 0.23 5.03
C GLY A 223 22.14 1.71 5.18
N ILE A 224 21.01 2.14 4.62
CA ILE A 224 20.42 3.48 4.79
C ILE A 224 18.98 3.30 5.27
N ARG A 225 18.64 3.93 6.39
CA ARG A 225 17.30 3.85 6.99
C ARG A 225 16.35 4.83 6.29
N LEU A 226 15.32 4.32 5.64
CA LEU A 226 14.36 5.06 4.82
C LEU A 226 13.05 5.30 5.58
N MET A 227 13.15 6.03 6.69
CA MET A 227 12.01 6.40 7.55
C MET A 227 11.85 7.91 7.61
N GLY A 228 10.61 8.37 7.71
CA GLY A 228 10.21 9.77 7.65
C GLY A 228 10.21 10.35 6.24
N ALA A 229 9.62 11.53 6.08
CA ALA A 229 9.53 12.24 4.80
C ALA A 229 10.89 12.79 4.32
N SER A 230 11.89 12.80 5.21
CA SER A 230 13.25 13.27 4.94
C SER A 230 14.23 12.35 5.68
N PRO A 231 14.47 11.13 5.16
CA PRO A 231 15.28 10.13 5.85
C PRO A 231 16.73 10.58 6.03
N SER A 232 17.35 10.15 7.12
CA SER A 232 18.79 10.35 7.32
C SER A 232 19.58 9.45 6.38
N LEU A 233 20.45 10.06 5.59
CA LEU A 233 21.20 9.40 4.52
C LEU A 233 22.54 8.83 5.02
N LYS A 234 22.71 8.78 6.34
CA LYS A 234 23.89 8.22 6.97
C LYS A 234 23.96 6.72 6.68
N LYS A 235 24.95 6.33 5.86
CA LYS A 235 25.30 4.93 5.66
C LYS A 235 25.84 4.37 6.97
N VAL A 236 25.33 3.21 7.37
CA VAL A 236 25.82 2.44 8.52
C VAL A 236 26.22 1.06 8.05
N ASP A 237 27.17 0.46 8.75
CA ASP A 237 27.46 -0.96 8.60
C ASP A 237 26.19 -1.76 8.91
N PHE A 238 25.85 -2.67 8.01
CA PHE A 238 24.59 -3.39 7.98
C PHE A 238 24.82 -4.88 7.71
N ASP A 239 25.86 -5.43 8.33
CA ASP A 239 26.11 -6.86 8.33
C ASP A 239 25.10 -7.58 9.26
N ARG A 240 24.01 -8.06 8.67
CA ARG A 240 22.99 -8.88 9.34
C ARG A 240 22.77 -10.18 8.59
N GLU A 241 22.68 -11.28 9.33
CA GLU A 241 22.36 -12.59 8.76
C GLU A 241 21.03 -12.55 7.98
N GLY A 242 21.03 -13.10 6.77
CA GLY A 242 19.86 -13.11 5.88
C GLY A 242 19.71 -11.88 4.99
N VAL A 243 20.55 -10.86 5.13
CA VAL A 243 20.58 -9.70 4.22
C VAL A 243 21.45 -10.01 2.99
N ASN A 244 20.84 -9.89 1.80
CA ASN A 244 21.55 -10.02 0.53
C ASN A 244 21.03 -9.00 -0.49
N PRO A 245 21.79 -7.92 -0.79
CA PRO A 245 21.40 -6.90 -1.76
C PRO A 245 21.07 -7.43 -3.16
N ALA A 246 21.64 -8.57 -3.54
CA ALA A 246 21.34 -9.21 -4.82
C ALA A 246 19.92 -9.82 -4.87
N VAL A 247 19.40 -10.26 -3.72
CA VAL A 247 18.02 -10.80 -3.59
C VAL A 247 17.01 -9.67 -3.48
N SER A 248 17.31 -8.66 -2.65
CA SER A 248 16.46 -7.48 -2.53
C SER A 248 17.30 -6.26 -2.18
N PRO A 249 17.04 -5.11 -2.82
CA PRO A 249 17.70 -3.86 -2.46
C PRO A 249 17.08 -3.22 -1.20
N LEU A 250 15.84 -3.59 -0.85
CA LEU A 250 15.16 -3.09 0.33
C LEU A 250 14.68 -4.21 1.26
N PHE A 251 14.76 -3.95 2.55
CA PHE A 251 14.34 -4.86 3.60
C PHE A 251 13.47 -4.13 4.62
N LEU A 252 12.49 -4.84 5.18
CA LEU A 252 11.86 -4.43 6.43
C LEU A 252 12.52 -5.14 7.58
N ILE A 253 12.70 -4.42 8.68
CA ILE A 253 13.21 -4.95 9.94
C ILE A 253 12.16 -4.71 11.01
N ASN A 254 11.78 -5.78 11.70
CA ASN A 254 11.01 -5.67 12.93
C ASN A 254 11.97 -5.23 14.05
N ASP A 255 11.87 -3.97 14.49
CA ASP A 255 12.81 -3.41 15.47
C ASP A 255 12.75 -4.14 16.83
N ALA A 256 11.63 -4.79 17.15
CA ALA A 256 11.46 -5.50 18.41
C ALA A 256 12.08 -6.91 18.41
N THR A 257 12.04 -7.61 17.28
CA THR A 257 12.53 -9.00 17.18
C THR A 257 13.85 -9.14 16.43
N GLY A 258 14.24 -8.13 15.66
CA GLY A 258 15.35 -8.18 14.72
C GLY A 258 15.04 -8.98 13.46
N GLU A 259 13.82 -9.51 13.30
CA GLU A 259 13.42 -10.27 12.11
C GLU A 259 13.52 -9.41 10.85
N ILE A 260 13.97 -10.02 9.76
CA ILE A 260 14.21 -9.37 8.48
C ILE A 260 13.26 -9.95 7.42
N LEU A 261 12.61 -9.05 6.68
CA LEU A 261 11.77 -9.39 5.55
C LEU A 261 12.35 -8.76 4.26
N PRO A 262 12.89 -9.55 3.33
CA PRO A 262 13.26 -9.05 2.01
C PRO A 262 12.03 -8.58 1.24
N LEU A 263 12.16 -7.46 0.54
CA LEU A 263 11.09 -6.92 -0.32
C LEU A 263 11.19 -7.40 -1.78
N TYR A 264 12.11 -8.33 -2.04
CA TYR A 264 12.36 -8.99 -3.32
C TYR A 264 12.38 -8.01 -4.51
N ALA A 265 11.63 -8.33 -5.57
CA ALA A 265 11.47 -7.52 -6.77
C ALA A 265 10.34 -6.48 -6.65
N PHE A 266 9.70 -6.31 -5.50
CA PHE A 266 8.60 -5.37 -5.35
C PHE A 266 9.06 -3.92 -5.16
N PHE A 267 10.33 -3.72 -4.79
CA PHE A 267 10.91 -2.41 -4.57
C PHE A 267 12.29 -2.36 -5.20
N ASP A 268 12.67 -1.18 -5.66
CA ASP A 268 14.01 -0.91 -6.16
C ASP A 268 14.48 0.48 -5.73
N VAL A 269 15.78 0.71 -5.82
CA VAL A 269 16.38 2.02 -5.61
C VAL A 269 17.29 2.31 -6.79
N GLU A 270 17.05 3.42 -7.47
CA GLU A 270 17.87 3.83 -8.62
C GLU A 270 18.09 5.32 -8.64
N GLU A 271 19.10 5.74 -9.42
CA GLU A 271 19.35 7.15 -9.68
C GLU A 271 18.10 7.81 -10.29
N SER A 272 17.76 8.96 -9.76
CA SER A 272 16.59 9.76 -10.13
C SER A 272 17.06 11.01 -10.86
N VAL A 273 16.36 11.35 -11.95
CA VAL A 273 16.73 12.49 -12.79
C VAL A 273 16.27 13.79 -12.15
N ASP A 274 15.14 13.76 -11.42
CA ASP A 274 14.54 14.90 -10.75
C ASP A 274 14.10 14.57 -9.29
N ASN A 275 14.58 15.36 -8.31
CA ASN A 275 14.11 15.33 -6.92
C ASN A 275 14.19 13.96 -6.20
N GLY A 276 15.21 13.15 -6.49
CA GLY A 276 15.54 11.96 -5.68
C GLY A 276 15.84 12.33 -4.22
N LEU A 277 16.11 11.32 -3.37
CA LEU A 277 16.63 11.55 -2.02
C LEU A 277 17.82 12.51 -2.13
N PRO A 278 17.73 13.72 -1.54
CA PRO A 278 18.76 14.74 -1.66
C PRO A 278 20.13 14.13 -1.35
N GLU A 279 21.21 14.54 -2.01
CA GLU A 279 22.59 14.03 -1.76
C GLU A 279 22.94 12.61 -2.23
N ILE A 280 21.99 11.65 -2.27
CA ILE A 280 22.25 10.30 -2.85
C ILE A 280 21.96 10.29 -4.35
N GLY A 281 21.05 11.17 -4.82
CA GLY A 281 20.62 11.20 -6.21
C GLY A 281 19.80 9.99 -6.62
N LYS A 282 19.27 9.22 -5.66
CA LYS A 282 18.46 8.01 -5.89
C LYS A 282 17.05 8.17 -5.32
N ASP A 283 16.05 7.56 -5.94
CA ASP A 283 14.69 7.48 -5.42
C ASP A 283 14.26 6.03 -5.16
N VAL A 284 13.22 5.85 -4.36
CA VAL A 284 12.64 4.55 -4.05
C VAL A 284 11.49 4.28 -5.03
N PHE A 285 11.62 3.19 -5.77
CA PHE A 285 10.68 2.75 -6.79
C PHE A 285 9.86 1.58 -6.27
N VAL A 286 8.53 1.66 -6.43
CA VAL A 286 7.58 0.64 -5.97
C VAL A 286 6.94 -0.05 -7.17
N PHE A 287 6.76 -1.36 -7.07
CA PHE A 287 6.15 -2.18 -8.11
C PHE A 287 4.76 -1.65 -8.52
N GLU A 288 4.61 -1.37 -9.81
CA GLU A 288 3.38 -0.86 -10.44
C GLU A 288 2.73 -1.88 -11.37
N GLY A 289 3.44 -2.94 -11.72
CA GLY A 289 2.94 -3.99 -12.60
C GLY A 289 4.07 -4.64 -13.39
N ASN A 290 3.71 -5.39 -14.42
CA ASN A 290 4.70 -6.02 -15.29
C ASN A 290 4.21 -6.16 -16.72
N THR A 291 5.17 -6.11 -17.66
CA THR A 291 4.95 -6.50 -19.05
C THR A 291 5.18 -8.01 -19.21
N LYS A 292 5.38 -8.46 -20.46
CA LYS A 292 5.79 -9.84 -20.75
C LYS A 292 7.25 -10.13 -20.34
N SER A 293 8.07 -9.10 -20.15
CA SER A 293 9.52 -9.23 -19.97
C SER A 293 10.15 -8.29 -18.93
N THR A 294 9.40 -7.31 -18.42
CA THR A 294 9.89 -6.30 -17.46
C THR A 294 8.94 -6.15 -16.28
N VAL A 295 9.47 -5.82 -15.12
CA VAL A 295 8.71 -5.22 -14.02
C VAL A 295 8.71 -3.72 -14.23
N ILE A 296 7.55 -3.10 -14.01
CA ILE A 296 7.35 -1.65 -14.04
C ILE A 296 7.32 -1.16 -12.59
N TYR A 297 8.06 -0.10 -12.32
CA TYR A 297 8.04 0.60 -11.05
C TYR A 297 7.65 2.06 -11.22
N LEU A 298 7.14 2.65 -10.15
CA LEU A 298 6.81 4.06 -10.03
C LEU A 298 7.42 4.63 -8.75
N SER A 299 8.02 5.82 -8.83
CA SER A 299 8.52 6.54 -7.66
C SER A 299 7.46 7.46 -7.05
N SER A 300 7.70 8.00 -5.85
CA SER A 300 6.78 8.99 -5.23
C SER A 300 6.65 10.27 -6.05
N ASN A 301 7.63 10.58 -6.89
CA ASN A 301 7.63 11.75 -7.77
C ASN A 301 6.99 11.47 -9.14
N GLY A 302 6.56 10.22 -9.40
CA GLY A 302 5.96 9.82 -10.67
C GLY A 302 6.97 9.39 -11.74
N GLU A 303 8.23 9.17 -11.38
CA GLU A 303 9.23 8.60 -12.30
C GLU A 303 8.94 7.13 -12.58
N HIS A 304 9.06 6.72 -13.84
CA HIS A 304 8.85 5.34 -14.29
C HIS A 304 10.18 4.63 -14.50
N LEU A 305 10.25 3.37 -14.05
CA LEU A 305 11.42 2.52 -14.21
C LEU A 305 11.00 1.12 -14.65
N GLU A 306 11.68 0.55 -15.64
CA GLU A 306 11.46 -0.82 -16.10
C GLU A 306 12.71 -1.68 -15.96
N LYS A 307 12.59 -2.89 -15.39
CA LYS A 307 13.72 -3.82 -15.22
C LYS A 307 13.41 -5.26 -15.60
N SER A 308 14.16 -5.78 -16.59
CA SER A 308 14.10 -7.18 -17.01
C SER A 308 14.76 -8.13 -15.99
N SER A 309 15.85 -7.69 -15.34
CA SER A 309 16.56 -8.49 -14.32
C SER A 309 15.66 -8.80 -13.13
N ARG A 310 14.93 -7.80 -12.64
CA ARG A 310 13.93 -7.95 -11.57
C ARG A 310 12.75 -8.81 -12.00
N PHE A 311 12.32 -8.72 -13.26
CA PHE A 311 11.29 -9.60 -13.81
C PHE A 311 11.69 -11.08 -13.79
N LYS A 312 12.94 -11.38 -14.14
CA LYS A 312 13.45 -12.75 -14.06
C LYS A 312 13.42 -13.27 -12.62
N HIS A 313 13.91 -12.47 -11.66
CA HIS A 313 13.87 -12.83 -10.25
C HIS A 313 12.44 -13.03 -9.73
N TRP A 314 11.52 -12.14 -10.12
CA TRP A 314 10.09 -12.25 -9.83
C TRP A 314 9.49 -13.58 -10.32
N LYS A 315 9.79 -13.96 -11.56
CA LYS A 315 9.33 -15.21 -12.16
C LYS A 315 9.89 -16.45 -11.45
N GLU A 316 11.15 -16.40 -11.01
CA GLU A 316 11.78 -17.48 -10.23
C GLU A 316 11.14 -17.64 -8.85
N LEU A 317 10.78 -16.54 -8.18
CA LEU A 317 10.05 -16.61 -6.90
C LEU A 317 8.64 -17.19 -7.09
N LEU A 318 7.95 -16.78 -8.14
CA LEU A 318 6.60 -17.28 -8.44
C LEU A 318 6.58 -18.75 -8.88
N SER A 319 7.62 -19.25 -9.54
CA SER A 319 7.69 -20.67 -9.93
C SER A 319 7.84 -21.58 -8.72
N GLN A 320 8.50 -21.12 -7.65
CA GLN A 320 8.57 -21.85 -6.38
C GLN A 320 7.19 -22.01 -5.73
N LYS A 321 6.27 -21.09 -6.04
CA LYS A 321 4.87 -21.13 -5.60
C LYS A 321 3.94 -21.89 -6.54
N GLN A 322 4.46 -22.38 -7.66
CA GLN A 322 3.67 -23.16 -8.60
C GLN A 322 3.19 -24.45 -7.95
N MET A 323 1.89 -24.67 -8.08
CA MET A 323 1.25 -25.92 -7.69
C MET A 323 1.35 -26.88 -8.86
N GLU A 324 1.78 -28.11 -8.58
CA GLU A 324 1.65 -29.22 -9.52
C GLU A 324 0.18 -29.64 -9.50
N VAL A 325 -0.60 -29.08 -10.42
CA VAL A 325 -2.01 -29.46 -10.58
C VAL A 325 -2.06 -30.45 -11.74
N GLU A 326 -2.21 -31.73 -11.41
CA GLU A 326 -2.67 -32.70 -12.40
C GLU A 326 -4.13 -32.40 -12.73
N TRP A 327 -4.42 -32.18 -14.02
CA TRP A 327 -5.78 -31.99 -14.49
C TRP A 327 -6.54 -33.32 -14.33
N ALA A 328 -7.37 -33.41 -13.30
CA ALA A 328 -8.29 -34.52 -13.12
C ALA A 328 -9.51 -34.32 -14.04
N ASP A 329 -9.74 -35.26 -14.96
CA ASP A 329 -11.03 -35.41 -15.63
C ASP A 329 -12.10 -35.69 -14.56
N ALA A 330 -13.32 -35.17 -14.73
CA ALA A 330 -14.43 -35.40 -13.81
C ALA A 330 -14.70 -36.89 -13.56
N LYS A 331 -14.32 -37.76 -14.51
CA LYS A 331 -14.41 -39.22 -14.38
C LYS A 331 -13.33 -39.86 -13.50
N ASN A 332 -12.20 -39.17 -13.30
CA ASN A 332 -11.03 -39.64 -12.57
C ASN A 332 -10.75 -38.83 -11.29
N LEU A 333 -11.67 -37.92 -10.92
CA LEU A 333 -11.58 -37.11 -9.72
C LEU A 333 -11.76 -38.00 -8.48
N THR A 334 -10.67 -38.23 -7.74
CA THR A 334 -10.71 -39.00 -6.48
C THR A 334 -10.87 -38.10 -5.26
N MET A 335 -11.33 -38.66 -4.14
CA MET A 335 -11.36 -37.93 -2.86
C MET A 335 -9.96 -37.48 -2.44
N ASP A 336 -8.92 -38.27 -2.70
CA ASP A 336 -7.55 -37.91 -2.38
C ASP A 336 -7.06 -36.72 -3.22
N MET A 337 -7.45 -36.65 -4.51
CA MET A 337 -7.19 -35.48 -5.36
C MET A 337 -7.90 -34.23 -4.83
N LEU A 338 -9.17 -34.34 -4.44
CA LEU A 338 -9.92 -33.23 -3.85
C LEU A 338 -9.31 -32.77 -2.52
N CYS A 339 -8.91 -33.69 -1.65
CA CYS A 339 -8.20 -33.39 -0.41
C CYS A 339 -6.85 -32.72 -0.68
N SER A 340 -6.10 -33.16 -1.71
CA SER A 340 -4.84 -32.55 -2.11
C SER A 340 -5.01 -31.11 -2.60
N VAL A 341 -5.96 -30.87 -3.51
CA VAL A 341 -6.29 -29.52 -4.00
C VAL A 341 -6.83 -28.65 -2.87
N GLY A 342 -7.65 -29.21 -1.99
CA GLY A 342 -8.23 -28.51 -0.84
C GLY A 342 -7.20 -27.94 0.13
N LYS A 343 -6.00 -28.54 0.23
CA LYS A 343 -4.89 -27.99 1.03
C LYS A 343 -4.37 -26.65 0.52
N HIS A 344 -4.68 -26.29 -0.73
CA HIS A 344 -4.16 -25.10 -1.39
C HIS A 344 -5.23 -24.05 -1.68
N ILE A 345 -6.41 -24.20 -1.07
CA ILE A 345 -7.52 -23.26 -1.16
C ILE A 345 -7.84 -22.81 0.27
N SER A 346 -7.64 -21.53 0.57
CA SER A 346 -8.09 -20.95 1.84
C SER A 346 -9.59 -21.18 2.09
N THR A 347 -9.99 -21.19 3.36
CA THR A 347 -11.39 -21.29 3.79
C THR A 347 -12.25 -20.20 3.14
N SER A 348 -11.72 -18.97 3.05
CA SER A 348 -12.35 -17.88 2.31
C SER A 348 -12.49 -18.17 0.82
N GLY A 349 -11.52 -18.85 0.21
CA GLY A 349 -11.58 -19.28 -1.17
C GLY A 349 -12.69 -20.31 -1.42
N ILE A 350 -12.83 -21.29 -0.52
CA ILE A 350 -13.94 -22.26 -0.54
C ILE A 350 -15.27 -21.53 -0.40
N GLN A 351 -15.38 -20.60 0.55
CA GLN A 351 -16.62 -19.85 0.77
C GLN A 351 -16.99 -18.98 -0.43
N ALA A 352 -16.02 -18.35 -1.08
CA ALA A 352 -16.25 -17.61 -2.32
C ALA A 352 -16.75 -18.52 -3.46
N LEU A 353 -16.23 -19.75 -3.58
CA LEU A 353 -16.71 -20.74 -4.54
C LEU A 353 -18.16 -21.17 -4.25
N ILE A 354 -18.50 -21.38 -2.98
CA ILE A 354 -19.86 -21.70 -2.51
C ILE A 354 -20.81 -20.53 -2.82
N SER A 355 -20.45 -19.31 -2.42
CA SER A 355 -21.28 -18.11 -2.63
C SER A 355 -21.47 -17.75 -4.09
N ALA A 356 -20.53 -18.11 -4.97
CA ALA A 356 -20.67 -17.91 -6.41
C ALA A 356 -21.68 -18.86 -7.07
N ALA A 357 -22.29 -19.80 -6.30
CA ALA A 357 -23.26 -20.79 -6.78
C ALA A 357 -22.79 -21.60 -8.00
N LYS A 358 -21.48 -21.65 -8.26
CA LYS A 358 -20.91 -22.32 -9.44
C LYS A 358 -20.84 -23.85 -9.30
N TYR A 359 -21.17 -24.41 -8.13
CA TYR A 359 -21.01 -25.85 -7.86
C TYR A 359 -22.20 -26.55 -7.18
N LEU A 360 -23.38 -25.92 -7.07
CA LEU A 360 -24.57 -26.60 -6.52
C LEU A 360 -25.79 -26.44 -7.44
N ARG A 361 -25.68 -26.94 -8.68
CA ARG A 361 -26.86 -27.16 -9.54
C ARG A 361 -27.38 -28.59 -9.54
N GLU A 362 -26.76 -29.52 -8.81
CA GLU A 362 -27.21 -30.93 -8.77
C GLU A 362 -27.60 -31.44 -7.37
N ALA A 363 -27.84 -30.56 -6.40
CA ALA A 363 -28.41 -30.94 -5.10
C ALA A 363 -29.82 -30.35 -4.86
N THR A 364 -30.50 -29.92 -5.92
CA THR A 364 -31.94 -29.57 -5.88
C THR A 364 -32.62 -30.10 -7.12
N ILE A 365 -33.03 -31.36 -7.06
CA ILE A 365 -34.28 -31.85 -7.65
C ILE A 365 -34.97 -32.67 -6.52
N PRO A 366 -36.26 -32.44 -6.23
CA PRO A 366 -37.00 -33.12 -5.16
C PRO A 366 -37.08 -34.64 -5.32
#